data_AF-A0A8C4QRJ6-F1
#
_entry.id   AF-A0A8C4QRJ6-F1
#
_cell.length_a   1.000
_cell.length_b   1.000
_cell.length_c   1.000
_cell.angle_alpha   90.00
_cell.angle_beta   90.00
_cell.angle_gamma   90.00
#
_symmetry.space_group_name_H-M   'P 1'
#
loop_
_entity.id
_entity.type
_entity.pdbx_description
1 polymer ?
#
loop_
_entity_poly.entity_id
_entity_poly.type
_entity_poly.pdbx_seq_one_letter_code
_entity_poly.pdbx_strand_id
1 'polypeptide(L)'
;MATSWPDYYINQLNNMATIQPVVGSDAAEMEERSRAVGDLKTALRTQPMSFVTRFIEQDGLTSLLAFYNNMDPATTESPVHTALIGCVKALLNNSQGREHILAHPELISAIARSLRSESSRTKIAALEILGAVCLVPGGHRKVLHAMVLLQEYAAERIRFQNLMMELDQRTGRYHDDVALKTAIMSFMNAILSAGPGEERLEFRLHLRYELLLLGIQPIIDKLRTLDNATLDRSVSEAQTPDIKDLVPNTVLFPLSPALSHPPTFSDILISLKVFETVMRLNLQKDLTWQVFLFNYYFLVPPP
;
A
#
# COMPACT_ATOMS: atom_id res chain seq x y z
N MET A 1 -19.09 -28.74 -13.63
CA MET A 1 -19.35 -29.02 -15.07
C MET A 1 -19.31 -27.76 -15.97
N ALA A 2 -19.12 -26.55 -15.44
CA ALA A 2 -18.58 -25.41 -16.23
C ALA A 2 -17.65 -24.56 -15.34
N THR A 3 -18.06 -24.37 -14.09
CA THR A 3 -17.31 -23.73 -12.97
C THR A 3 -15.98 -24.40 -12.59
N SER A 4 -15.65 -25.54 -13.19
CA SER A 4 -14.37 -26.24 -13.01
C SER A 4 -13.30 -25.81 -14.02
N TRP A 5 -13.66 -24.98 -15.00
CA TRP A 5 -12.78 -24.55 -16.08
C TRP A 5 -12.49 -23.04 -15.98
N PRO A 6 -11.21 -22.61 -16.04
CA PRO A 6 -10.85 -21.19 -16.01
C PRO A 6 -11.48 -20.36 -17.13
N ASP A 7 -11.57 -20.93 -18.33
CA ASP A 7 -12.14 -20.28 -19.53
C ASP A 7 -13.55 -19.73 -19.29
N TYR A 8 -14.36 -20.45 -18.51
CA TYR A 8 -15.70 -20.03 -18.16
C TYR A 8 -15.69 -18.68 -17.43
N TYR A 9 -14.82 -18.53 -16.43
CA TYR A 9 -14.73 -17.29 -15.66
C TYR A 9 -14.06 -16.16 -16.45
N ILE A 10 -13.06 -16.47 -17.28
CA ILE A 10 -12.39 -15.48 -18.14
C ILE A 10 -13.40 -14.88 -19.12
N ASN A 11 -14.23 -15.71 -19.75
CA ASN A 11 -15.29 -15.23 -20.64
C ASN A 11 -16.32 -14.35 -19.89
N GLN A 12 -16.69 -14.71 -18.66
CA GLN A 12 -17.55 -13.86 -17.83
C GLN A 12 -16.92 -12.51 -17.53
N LEU A 13 -15.63 -12.47 -17.14
CA LEU A 13 -14.90 -11.22 -16.91
C LEU A 13 -14.88 -10.34 -18.15
N ASN A 14 -14.58 -10.91 -19.31
CA ASN A 14 -14.52 -10.17 -20.58
C ASN A 14 -15.90 -9.63 -21.00
N ASN A 15 -16.96 -10.40 -20.77
CA ASN A 15 -18.33 -9.91 -20.99
C ASN A 15 -18.65 -8.74 -20.05
N MET A 16 -18.32 -8.85 -18.77
CA MET A 16 -18.54 -7.75 -17.80
C MET A 16 -17.68 -6.52 -18.11
N ALA A 17 -16.50 -6.69 -18.70
CA ALA A 17 -15.61 -5.59 -19.10
C ALA A 17 -16.07 -4.84 -20.36
N THR A 18 -16.88 -5.49 -21.22
CA THR A 18 -17.34 -4.91 -22.50
C THR A 18 -18.73 -4.31 -22.41
N ILE A 19 -19.57 -4.78 -21.47
CA ILE A 19 -20.91 -4.24 -21.26
C ILE A 19 -20.80 -2.88 -20.57
N GLN A 20 -21.01 -1.81 -21.34
CA GLN A 20 -21.23 -0.47 -20.76
C GLN A 20 -22.50 -0.51 -19.90
N PRO A 21 -22.50 0.14 -18.72
CA PRO A 21 -23.68 0.18 -17.86
C PRO A 21 -24.83 0.82 -18.63
N VAL A 22 -25.87 0.03 -18.92
CA VAL A 22 -27.15 0.57 -19.39
C VAL A 22 -27.70 1.42 -18.25
N VAL A 23 -28.19 2.62 -18.58
CA VAL A 23 -28.83 3.51 -17.61
C VAL A 23 -29.93 2.73 -16.88
N GLY A 24 -29.75 2.48 -15.59
CA GLY A 24 -30.64 1.66 -14.77
C GLY A 24 -30.16 0.22 -14.53
N SER A 25 -28.87 -0.01 -14.25
CA SER A 25 -28.40 -1.33 -13.78
C SER A 25 -29.20 -1.74 -12.53
N ASP A 26 -30.07 -2.74 -12.71
CA ASP A 26 -30.91 -3.25 -11.65
C ASP A 26 -30.05 -3.90 -10.57
N ALA A 27 -30.44 -3.74 -9.29
CA ALA A 27 -29.72 -4.34 -8.16
C ALA A 27 -29.48 -5.86 -8.32
N ALA A 28 -30.36 -6.55 -9.06
CA ALA A 28 -30.23 -7.95 -9.41
C ALA A 28 -29.01 -8.24 -10.32
N GLU A 29 -28.72 -7.37 -11.29
CA GLU A 29 -27.56 -7.50 -12.17
C GLU A 29 -26.26 -7.33 -11.38
N MET A 30 -26.21 -6.33 -10.49
CA MET A 30 -25.06 -6.11 -9.61
C MET A 30 -24.83 -7.32 -8.70
N GLU A 31 -25.89 -7.93 -8.18
CA GLU A 31 -25.79 -9.15 -7.37
C GLU A 31 -25.29 -10.34 -8.19
N GLU A 32 -25.74 -10.49 -9.43
CA GLU A 32 -25.26 -11.55 -10.34
C GLU A 32 -23.77 -11.37 -10.67
N ARG A 33 -23.34 -10.15 -11.01
CA ARG A 33 -21.92 -9.82 -11.23
C ARG A 33 -21.09 -10.13 -9.98
N SER A 34 -21.59 -9.75 -8.81
CA SER A 34 -20.93 -10.00 -7.52
C SER A 34 -20.78 -11.49 -7.23
N ARG A 35 -21.81 -12.29 -7.54
CA ARG A 35 -21.78 -13.74 -7.42
C ARG A 35 -20.77 -14.37 -8.37
N ALA A 36 -20.77 -13.97 -9.64
CA ALA A 36 -19.84 -14.51 -10.65
C ALA A 36 -18.38 -14.28 -10.27
N VAL A 37 -18.02 -13.05 -9.85
CA VAL A 37 -16.65 -12.73 -9.41
C VAL A 37 -16.34 -13.41 -8.07
N GLY A 38 -17.32 -13.52 -7.17
CA GLY A 38 -17.20 -14.25 -5.91
C GLY A 38 -16.93 -15.76 -6.08
N ASP A 39 -17.55 -16.37 -7.09
CA ASP A 39 -17.32 -17.77 -7.46
C ASP A 39 -15.92 -17.97 -8.04
N LEU A 40 -15.45 -17.06 -8.91
CA LEU A 40 -14.07 -17.07 -9.38
C LEU A 40 -13.07 -16.96 -8.22
N LYS A 41 -13.28 -15.99 -7.31
CA LYS A 41 -12.44 -15.85 -6.11
C LYS A 41 -12.37 -17.15 -5.32
N THR A 42 -13.50 -17.82 -5.16
CA THR A 42 -13.57 -19.09 -4.44
C THR A 42 -12.83 -20.19 -5.20
N ALA A 43 -13.05 -20.28 -6.51
CA ALA A 43 -12.39 -21.26 -7.37
C ALA A 43 -10.86 -21.11 -7.37
N LEU A 44 -10.34 -19.88 -7.48
CA LEU A 44 -8.90 -19.59 -7.41
C LEU A 44 -8.26 -20.03 -6.08
N ARG A 45 -9.05 -20.13 -5.01
CA ARG A 45 -8.58 -20.55 -3.68
C ARG A 45 -8.74 -22.06 -3.43
N THR A 46 -9.78 -22.69 -3.97
CA THR A 46 -10.19 -24.06 -3.59
C THR A 46 -9.98 -25.10 -4.67
N GLN A 47 -9.87 -24.70 -5.94
CA GLN A 47 -9.61 -25.62 -7.05
C GLN A 47 -8.15 -26.10 -7.05
N PRO A 48 -7.84 -27.25 -7.67
CA PRO A 48 -6.48 -27.75 -7.75
C PRO A 48 -5.55 -26.77 -8.48
N MET A 49 -4.25 -26.91 -8.23
CA MET A 49 -3.22 -26.06 -8.80
C MET A 49 -3.32 -25.90 -10.33
N SER A 50 -3.70 -26.97 -11.03
CA SER A 50 -3.90 -26.96 -12.48
C SER A 50 -4.93 -25.94 -12.96
N PHE A 51 -5.94 -25.63 -12.15
CA PHE A 51 -6.91 -24.58 -12.45
C PHE A 51 -6.23 -23.21 -12.45
N VAL A 52 -5.41 -22.91 -11.44
CA VAL A 52 -4.73 -21.62 -11.28
C VAL A 52 -3.70 -21.43 -12.39
N THR A 53 -2.88 -22.45 -12.66
CA THR A 53 -1.89 -22.40 -13.75
C THR A 53 -2.58 -22.14 -15.09
N ARG A 54 -3.65 -22.87 -15.42
CA ARG A 54 -4.40 -22.66 -16.66
C ARG A 54 -5.07 -21.29 -16.72
N PHE A 55 -5.59 -20.76 -15.61
CA PHE A 55 -6.14 -19.40 -15.56
C PHE A 55 -5.08 -18.35 -15.92
N ILE A 56 -3.85 -18.52 -15.42
CA ILE A 56 -2.73 -17.63 -15.71
C ILE A 56 -2.27 -17.77 -17.16
N GLU A 57 -2.14 -19.00 -17.67
CA GLU A 57 -1.75 -19.29 -19.07
C GLU A 57 -2.74 -18.74 -20.10
N GLN A 58 -3.99 -18.50 -19.70
CA GLN A 58 -5.05 -17.94 -20.54
C GLN A 58 -5.26 -16.43 -20.34
N ASP A 59 -4.24 -15.71 -19.86
CA ASP A 59 -4.28 -14.25 -19.63
C ASP A 59 -5.41 -13.81 -18.69
N GLY A 60 -5.74 -14.64 -17.70
CA GLY A 60 -6.78 -14.35 -16.72
C GLY A 60 -6.50 -13.10 -15.88
N LEU A 61 -5.23 -12.79 -15.60
CA LEU A 61 -4.84 -11.54 -14.91
C LEU A 61 -5.13 -10.30 -15.76
N THR A 62 -4.85 -10.38 -17.07
CA THR A 62 -5.15 -9.31 -18.02
C THR A 62 -6.66 -9.08 -18.10
N SER A 63 -7.45 -10.15 -18.07
CA SER A 63 -8.92 -10.07 -18.03
C SER A 63 -9.43 -9.43 -16.73
N LEU A 64 -8.82 -9.72 -15.58
CA LEU A 64 -9.13 -9.05 -14.31
C LEU A 64 -8.79 -7.55 -14.37
N LEU A 65 -7.65 -7.19 -14.93
CA LEU A 65 -7.23 -5.80 -15.10
C LEU A 65 -8.13 -5.02 -16.06
N ALA A 66 -8.50 -5.64 -17.19
CA ALA A 66 -9.42 -5.06 -18.16
C ALA A 66 -10.79 -4.81 -17.53
N PHE A 67 -11.31 -5.77 -16.77
CA PHE A 67 -12.57 -5.60 -16.05
C PHE A 67 -12.48 -4.48 -15.00
N TYR A 68 -11.40 -4.42 -14.21
CA TYR A 68 -11.15 -3.33 -13.27
C TYR A 68 -11.16 -1.95 -13.94
N ASN A 69 -10.43 -1.80 -15.04
CA ASN A 69 -10.30 -0.50 -15.74
C ASN A 69 -11.62 -0.02 -16.37
N ASN A 70 -12.55 -0.93 -16.64
CA ASN A 70 -13.85 -0.62 -17.23
C ASN A 70 -14.99 -0.56 -16.20
N MET A 71 -14.69 -0.68 -14.90
CA MET A 71 -15.71 -0.52 -13.86
C MET A 71 -16.28 0.89 -13.85
N ASP A 72 -17.60 1.00 -13.84
CA ASP A 72 -18.28 2.25 -13.59
C ASP A 72 -18.23 2.61 -12.08
N PRO A 73 -18.55 3.86 -11.70
CA PRO A 73 -18.50 4.28 -10.30
C PRO A 73 -19.38 3.44 -9.37
N ALA A 74 -20.54 2.95 -9.82
CA ALA A 74 -21.42 2.13 -8.99
C ALA A 74 -20.79 0.74 -8.74
N THR A 75 -20.19 0.13 -9.77
CA THR A 75 -19.44 -1.13 -9.63
C THR A 75 -18.19 -0.97 -8.76
N THR A 76 -17.48 0.16 -8.87
CA THR A 76 -16.27 0.45 -8.08
C THR A 76 -16.57 0.53 -6.58
N GLU A 77 -17.76 0.98 -6.20
CA GLU A 77 -18.21 1.02 -4.80
C GLU A 77 -19.08 -0.17 -4.37
N SER A 78 -19.16 -1.21 -5.20
CA SER A 78 -19.95 -2.41 -4.92
C SER A 78 -19.09 -3.57 -4.41
N PRO A 79 -19.73 -4.64 -3.89
CA PRO A 79 -19.04 -5.88 -3.53
C PRO A 79 -18.29 -6.56 -4.69
N VAL A 80 -18.63 -6.22 -5.95
CA VAL A 80 -17.94 -6.73 -7.16
C VAL A 80 -16.47 -6.33 -7.13
N HIS A 81 -16.17 -5.08 -6.83
CA HIS A 81 -14.79 -4.59 -6.73
C HIS A 81 -14.03 -5.31 -5.59
N THR A 82 -14.64 -5.46 -4.41
CA THR A 82 -14.03 -6.22 -3.31
C THR A 82 -13.76 -7.68 -3.71
N ALA A 83 -14.69 -8.33 -4.43
CA ALA A 83 -14.52 -9.69 -4.91
C ALA A 83 -13.37 -9.80 -5.94
N LEU A 84 -13.24 -8.83 -6.84
CA LEU A 84 -12.16 -8.76 -7.82
C LEU A 84 -10.79 -8.65 -7.15
N ILE A 85 -10.64 -7.76 -6.17
CA ILE A 85 -9.40 -7.66 -5.39
C ILE A 85 -9.14 -8.97 -4.63
N GLY A 86 -10.19 -9.63 -4.16
CA GLY A 86 -10.12 -10.97 -3.58
C GLY A 86 -9.57 -12.04 -4.56
N CYS A 87 -9.90 -11.99 -5.85
CA CYS A 87 -9.33 -12.89 -6.86
C CYS A 87 -7.82 -12.70 -6.96
N VAL A 88 -7.34 -11.46 -7.01
CA VAL A 88 -5.91 -11.14 -7.05
C VAL A 88 -5.22 -11.60 -5.76
N LYS A 89 -5.85 -11.40 -4.59
CA LYS A 89 -5.35 -11.92 -3.31
C LYS A 89 -5.20 -13.44 -3.32
N ALA A 90 -6.15 -14.16 -3.91
CA ALA A 90 -6.08 -15.62 -4.02
C ALA A 90 -4.89 -16.06 -4.89
N LEU A 91 -4.66 -15.38 -6.02
CA LEU A 91 -3.52 -15.63 -6.90
C LEU A 91 -2.17 -15.36 -6.22
N LEU A 92 -2.09 -14.37 -5.33
CA LEU A 92 -0.86 -14.06 -4.59
C LEU A 92 -0.41 -15.18 -3.64
N ASN A 93 -1.30 -16.08 -3.24
CA ASN A 93 -0.94 -17.26 -2.44
C ASN A 93 -0.23 -18.34 -3.27
N ASN A 94 -0.05 -18.13 -4.57
CA ASN A 94 0.59 -19.03 -5.50
C ASN A 94 1.97 -18.50 -5.94
N SER A 95 2.98 -19.36 -6.12
CA SER A 95 4.30 -18.91 -6.62
C SER A 95 4.23 -18.36 -8.04
N GLN A 96 3.58 -19.05 -8.98
CA GLN A 96 3.36 -18.55 -10.34
C GLN A 96 2.49 -17.29 -10.33
N GLY A 97 1.43 -17.27 -9.52
CA GLY A 97 0.58 -16.09 -9.36
C GLY A 97 1.36 -14.85 -8.89
N ARG A 98 2.26 -15.00 -7.92
CA ARG A 98 3.16 -13.91 -7.47
C ARG A 98 4.08 -13.41 -8.58
N GLU A 99 4.71 -14.32 -9.32
CA GLU A 99 5.60 -13.97 -10.42
C GLU A 99 4.85 -13.19 -11.50
N HIS A 100 3.68 -13.66 -11.92
CA HIS A 100 2.85 -12.96 -12.90
C HIS A 100 2.33 -11.61 -12.39
N ILE A 101 1.91 -11.48 -11.13
CA ILE A 101 1.52 -10.18 -10.56
C ILE A 101 2.69 -9.19 -10.59
N LEU A 102 3.91 -9.63 -10.25
CA LEU A 102 5.11 -8.80 -10.32
C LEU A 102 5.48 -8.39 -11.76
N ALA A 103 5.16 -9.24 -12.73
CA ALA A 103 5.35 -8.95 -14.15
C ALA A 103 4.37 -7.89 -14.69
N HIS A 104 3.29 -7.57 -13.96
CA HIS A 104 2.26 -6.60 -14.37
C HIS A 104 2.18 -5.38 -13.41
N PRO A 105 3.06 -4.36 -13.59
CA PRO A 105 3.03 -3.15 -12.77
C PRO A 105 1.69 -2.39 -12.79
N GLU A 106 0.97 -2.46 -13.92
CA GLU A 106 -0.35 -1.83 -14.07
C GLU A 106 -1.38 -2.44 -13.10
N LEU A 107 -1.31 -3.76 -12.88
CA LEU A 107 -2.19 -4.44 -11.92
C LEU A 107 -1.87 -3.99 -10.49
N ILE A 108 -0.59 -3.85 -10.13
CA ILE A 108 -0.19 -3.31 -8.81
C ILE A 108 -0.70 -1.87 -8.65
N SER A 109 -0.63 -1.07 -9.72
CA SER A 109 -1.11 0.31 -9.73
C SER A 109 -2.64 0.40 -9.63
N ALA A 110 -3.37 -0.53 -10.24
CA ALA A 110 -4.82 -0.68 -10.09
C ALA A 110 -5.20 -1.03 -8.64
N ILE A 111 -4.48 -1.96 -8.00
CA ILE A 111 -4.71 -2.31 -6.59
C ILE A 111 -4.43 -1.11 -5.67
N ALA A 112 -3.39 -0.31 -5.95
CA ALA A 112 -3.14 0.93 -5.22
C ALA A 112 -4.29 1.93 -5.40
N ARG A 113 -4.83 2.09 -6.62
CA ARG A 113 -6.02 2.92 -6.88
C ARG A 113 -7.25 2.46 -6.10
N SER A 114 -7.41 1.16 -5.82
CA SER A 114 -8.49 0.64 -4.98
C SER A 114 -8.49 1.17 -3.54
N LEU A 115 -7.39 1.75 -3.06
CA LEU A 115 -7.33 2.45 -1.76
C LEU A 115 -8.25 3.69 -1.71
N ARG A 116 -8.71 4.20 -2.87
CA ARG A 116 -9.66 5.30 -2.96
C ARG A 116 -11.13 4.90 -2.84
N SER A 117 -11.46 3.61 -2.88
CA SER A 117 -12.84 3.14 -2.69
C SER A 117 -13.38 3.60 -1.33
N GLU A 118 -14.68 3.81 -1.19
CA GLU A 118 -15.27 4.06 0.11
C GLU A 118 -15.28 2.81 0.99
N SER A 119 -15.29 1.61 0.41
CA SER A 119 -15.38 0.33 1.13
C SER A 119 -14.09 -0.01 1.89
N SER A 120 -14.14 -0.03 3.23
CA SER A 120 -13.00 -0.44 4.06
C SER A 120 -12.55 -1.87 3.79
N ARG A 121 -13.48 -2.77 3.43
CA ARG A 121 -13.13 -4.15 3.04
C ARG A 121 -12.26 -4.21 1.79
N THR A 122 -12.57 -3.36 0.80
CA THR A 122 -11.76 -3.24 -0.42
C THR A 122 -10.36 -2.70 -0.08
N LYS A 123 -10.28 -1.64 0.74
CA LYS A 123 -9.00 -1.06 1.17
C LYS A 123 -8.13 -2.05 1.94
N ILE A 124 -8.71 -2.75 2.91
CA ILE A 124 -8.01 -3.78 3.68
C ILE A 124 -7.43 -4.84 2.74
N ALA A 125 -8.25 -5.38 1.82
CA ALA A 125 -7.79 -6.38 0.87
C ALA A 125 -6.67 -5.85 -0.04
N ALA A 126 -6.75 -4.60 -0.49
CA ALA A 126 -5.71 -3.95 -1.27
C ALA A 126 -4.41 -3.76 -0.48
N LEU A 127 -4.48 -3.27 0.76
CA LEU A 127 -3.34 -3.09 1.66
C LEU A 127 -2.64 -4.42 1.97
N GLU A 128 -3.40 -5.49 2.20
CA GLU A 128 -2.85 -6.83 2.43
C GLU A 128 -2.08 -7.33 1.19
N ILE A 129 -2.61 -7.10 -0.02
CA ILE A 129 -1.90 -7.46 -1.25
C ILE A 129 -0.63 -6.62 -1.41
N LEU A 130 -0.72 -5.29 -1.31
CA LEU A 130 0.42 -4.40 -1.49
C LEU A 130 1.51 -4.68 -0.44
N GLY A 131 1.13 -4.94 0.81
CA GLY A 131 2.05 -5.33 1.87
C GLY A 131 2.74 -6.66 1.58
N ALA A 132 1.99 -7.67 1.14
CA ALA A 132 2.57 -8.96 0.75
C ALA A 132 3.49 -8.84 -0.48
N VAL A 133 3.15 -8.01 -1.47
CA VAL A 133 4.02 -7.74 -2.63
C VAL A 133 5.32 -7.06 -2.21
N CYS A 134 5.32 -6.20 -1.19
CA CYS A 134 6.56 -5.60 -0.66
C CYS A 134 7.56 -6.65 -0.16
N LEU A 135 7.07 -7.78 0.35
CA LEU A 135 7.90 -8.88 0.87
C LEU A 135 8.46 -9.78 -0.24
N VAL A 136 7.99 -9.64 -1.49
CA VAL A 136 8.50 -10.45 -2.61
C VAL A 136 9.70 -9.73 -3.26
N PRO A 137 10.78 -10.44 -3.64
CA PRO A 137 11.92 -9.83 -4.30
C PRO A 137 11.52 -8.96 -5.51
N GLY A 138 11.98 -7.70 -5.51
CA GLY A 138 11.64 -6.71 -6.54
C GLY A 138 10.24 -6.08 -6.43
N GLY A 139 9.35 -6.61 -5.59
CA GLY A 139 7.99 -6.11 -5.41
C GLY A 139 7.91 -4.78 -4.66
N HIS A 140 8.75 -4.59 -3.63
CA HIS A 140 8.81 -3.34 -2.85
C HIS A 140 8.92 -2.08 -3.71
N ARG A 141 9.86 -2.06 -4.67
CA ARG A 141 10.05 -0.92 -5.58
C ARG A 141 8.82 -0.67 -6.46
N LYS A 142 8.15 -1.73 -6.91
CA LYS A 142 6.93 -1.64 -7.73
C LYS A 142 5.77 -1.08 -6.92
N VAL A 143 5.65 -1.45 -5.64
CA VAL A 143 4.63 -0.89 -4.74
C VAL A 143 4.90 0.58 -4.48
N LEU A 144 6.13 0.98 -4.15
CA LEU A 144 6.45 2.40 -3.98
C LEU A 144 6.16 3.24 -5.23
N HIS A 145 6.45 2.69 -6.41
CA HIS A 145 6.09 3.32 -7.69
C HIS A 145 4.56 3.42 -7.86
N ALA A 146 3.81 2.36 -7.55
CA ALA A 146 2.35 2.39 -7.57
C ALA A 146 1.76 3.44 -6.61
N MET A 147 2.40 3.69 -5.46
CA MET A 147 1.99 4.75 -4.53
C MET A 147 2.27 6.16 -5.05
N VAL A 148 3.29 6.36 -5.89
CA VAL A 148 3.50 7.63 -6.61
C VAL A 148 2.41 7.83 -7.67
N LEU A 149 2.08 6.78 -8.44
CA LEU A 149 0.97 6.86 -9.40
C LEU A 149 -0.38 7.10 -8.70
N LEU A 150 -0.58 6.51 -7.52
CA LEU A 150 -1.75 6.79 -6.69
C LEU A 150 -1.78 8.25 -6.22
N GLN A 151 -0.63 8.82 -5.84
CA GLN A 151 -0.54 10.22 -5.43
C GLN A 151 -1.04 11.13 -6.56
N GLU A 152 -0.57 10.91 -7.79
CA GLU A 152 -1.00 11.66 -8.97
C GLU A 152 -2.50 11.45 -9.25
N TYR A 153 -2.96 10.20 -9.26
CA TYR A 153 -4.36 9.84 -9.51
C TYR A 153 -5.32 10.45 -8.49
N ALA A 154 -4.94 10.45 -7.22
CA ALA A 154 -5.76 10.96 -6.12
C ALA A 154 -5.54 12.46 -5.85
N ALA A 155 -4.69 13.13 -6.64
CA ALA A 155 -4.26 14.51 -6.44
C ALA A 155 -3.75 14.78 -4.99
N GLU A 156 -3.04 13.81 -4.42
CA GLU A 156 -2.36 13.98 -3.13
C GLU A 156 -1.15 14.90 -3.30
N ARG A 157 -0.89 15.75 -2.29
CA ARG A 157 0.31 16.61 -2.32
C ARG A 157 1.58 15.81 -2.12
N ILE A 158 1.49 14.78 -1.28
CA ILE A 158 2.58 13.87 -0.90
C ILE A 158 1.94 12.48 -0.85
N ARG A 159 2.60 11.45 -1.40
CA ARG A 159 2.11 10.07 -1.32
C ARG A 159 1.86 9.64 0.13
N PHE A 160 0.92 8.73 0.33
CA PHE A 160 0.43 8.25 1.63
C PHE A 160 -0.45 9.24 2.41
N GLN A 161 -0.70 10.44 1.88
CA GLN A 161 -1.47 11.46 2.60
C GLN A 161 -2.88 10.94 2.98
N ASN A 162 -3.63 10.33 2.05
CA ASN A 162 -4.96 9.81 2.39
C ASN A 162 -4.90 8.65 3.39
N LEU A 163 -3.89 7.78 3.30
CA LEU A 163 -3.73 6.68 4.26
C LEU A 163 -3.48 7.20 5.68
N MET A 164 -2.68 8.27 5.83
CA MET A 164 -2.47 8.91 7.14
C MET A 164 -3.74 9.57 7.66
N MET A 165 -4.56 10.18 6.78
CA MET A 165 -5.86 10.72 7.17
C MET A 165 -6.82 9.63 7.65
N GLU A 166 -6.89 8.49 6.97
CA GLU A 166 -7.72 7.34 7.38
C GLU A 166 -7.24 6.72 8.71
N LEU A 167 -5.92 6.70 8.91
CA LEU A 167 -5.32 6.24 10.16
C LEU A 167 -5.69 7.17 11.33
N ASP A 168 -5.62 8.49 11.15
CA ASP A 168 -5.98 9.49 12.18
C ASP A 168 -7.50 9.69 12.33
N GLN A 169 -8.31 9.17 11.41
CA GLN A 169 -9.72 9.53 11.33
C GLN A 169 -10.48 9.21 12.62
N ARG A 170 -11.03 10.27 13.24
CA ARG A 170 -11.75 10.24 14.53
C ARG A 170 -13.27 10.39 14.43
N THR A 171 -13.80 10.60 13.23
CA THR A 171 -15.22 10.90 13.04
C THR A 171 -15.69 10.36 11.70
N GLY A 172 -16.95 9.94 11.63
CA GLY A 172 -17.55 9.31 10.45
C GLY A 172 -17.63 7.79 10.56
N ARG A 173 -18.01 7.12 9.46
CA ARG A 173 -18.27 5.66 9.42
C ARG A 173 -17.10 4.78 9.86
N TYR A 174 -15.87 5.28 9.79
CA TYR A 174 -14.64 4.49 10.01
C TYR A 174 -13.89 4.81 11.32
N HIS A 175 -14.51 5.57 12.24
CA HIS A 175 -13.92 5.93 13.53
C HIS A 175 -13.33 4.73 14.28
N ASP A 176 -14.07 3.61 14.30
CA ASP A 176 -13.73 2.38 15.03
C ASP A 176 -13.31 1.22 14.11
N ASP A 177 -12.92 1.50 12.85
CA ASP A 177 -12.45 0.44 11.95
C ASP A 177 -10.99 0.06 12.27
N VAL A 178 -10.82 -0.62 13.41
CA VAL A 178 -9.52 -1.10 13.89
C VAL A 178 -8.88 -2.04 12.85
N ALA A 179 -9.67 -2.79 12.07
CA ALA A 179 -9.15 -3.65 11.03
C ALA A 179 -8.47 -2.84 9.92
N LEU A 180 -9.09 -1.75 9.46
CA LEU A 180 -8.47 -0.84 8.49
C LEU A 180 -7.21 -0.18 9.06
N LYS A 181 -7.26 0.32 10.30
CA LYS A 181 -6.09 0.95 10.96
C LYS A 181 -4.93 -0.04 11.11
N THR A 182 -5.20 -1.28 11.50
CA THR A 182 -4.20 -2.35 11.56
C THR A 182 -3.64 -2.69 10.17
N ALA A 183 -4.48 -2.76 9.14
CA ALA A 183 -4.04 -3.01 7.77
C ALA A 183 -3.12 -1.89 7.25
N ILE A 184 -3.46 -0.62 7.52
CA ILE A 184 -2.62 0.53 7.18
C ILE A 184 -1.28 0.42 7.89
N MET A 185 -1.27 0.21 9.21
CA MET A 185 -0.01 0.09 9.98
C MET A 185 0.86 -1.07 9.51
N SER A 186 0.25 -2.23 9.23
CA SER A 186 0.97 -3.40 8.70
C SER A 186 1.58 -3.10 7.32
N PHE A 187 0.85 -2.40 6.45
CA PHE A 187 1.36 -1.94 5.16
C PHE A 187 2.52 -0.95 5.31
N MET A 188 2.41 0.04 6.20
CA MET A 188 3.49 0.99 6.47
C MET A 188 4.76 0.28 6.94
N ASN A 189 4.61 -0.73 7.82
CA ASN A 189 5.74 -1.54 8.28
C ASN A 189 6.38 -2.34 7.14
N ALA A 190 5.57 -2.91 6.24
CA ALA A 190 6.09 -3.60 5.07
C ALA A 190 6.88 -2.65 4.15
N ILE A 191 6.42 -1.40 3.98
CA ILE A 191 7.14 -0.38 3.21
C ILE A 191 8.46 0.04 3.89
N LEU A 192 8.47 0.16 5.21
CA LEU A 192 9.66 0.57 5.96
C LEU A 192 10.71 -0.54 6.06
N SER A 193 10.29 -1.78 6.26
CA SER A 193 11.18 -2.87 6.67
C SER A 193 11.50 -3.87 5.57
N ALA A 194 10.76 -3.90 4.46
CA ALA A 194 11.01 -4.83 3.37
C ALA A 194 11.88 -4.24 2.26
N GLY A 195 12.37 -5.11 1.36
CA GLY A 195 13.13 -4.71 0.18
C GLY A 195 14.39 -3.93 0.55
N PRO A 196 14.67 -2.77 -0.07
CA PRO A 196 15.81 -1.92 0.30
C PRO A 196 15.79 -1.48 1.77
N GLY A 197 14.62 -1.47 2.41
CA GLY A 197 14.47 -1.19 3.83
C GLY A 197 15.13 -2.24 4.71
N GLU A 198 15.26 -3.49 4.28
CA GLU A 198 15.88 -4.55 5.11
C GLU A 198 17.38 -4.27 5.31
N GLU A 199 18.08 -3.90 4.23
CA GLU A 199 19.54 -3.79 4.21
C GLU A 199 20.05 -2.35 4.41
N ARG A 200 19.27 -1.33 4.01
CA ARG A 200 19.76 0.05 3.90
C ARG A 200 19.08 0.97 4.90
N LEU A 201 19.82 1.28 5.97
CA LEU A 201 19.37 2.21 7.01
C LEU A 201 18.96 3.58 6.45
N GLU A 202 19.74 4.16 5.54
CA GLU A 202 19.44 5.47 4.94
C GLU A 202 18.07 5.49 4.24
N PHE A 203 17.72 4.38 3.59
CA PHE A 203 16.43 4.23 2.93
C PHE A 203 15.28 4.17 3.94
N ARG A 204 15.45 3.43 5.04
CA ARG A 204 14.48 3.39 6.14
C ARG A 204 14.28 4.76 6.77
N LEU A 205 15.37 5.50 7.03
CA LEU A 205 15.32 6.84 7.59
C LEU A 205 14.59 7.82 6.68
N HIS A 206 14.84 7.75 5.36
CA HIS A 206 14.16 8.59 4.38
C HIS A 206 12.63 8.38 4.41
N LEU A 207 12.17 7.12 4.35
CA LEU A 207 10.75 6.81 4.40
C LEU A 207 10.13 7.18 5.74
N ARG A 208 10.80 6.91 6.88
CA ARG A 208 10.29 7.33 8.20
C ARG A 208 10.14 8.85 8.28
N TYR A 209 11.09 9.61 7.74
CA TYR A 209 11.00 11.07 7.73
C TYR A 209 9.81 11.55 6.91
N GLU A 210 9.52 10.92 5.76
CA GLU A 210 8.32 11.21 4.98
C GLU A 210 7.03 11.00 5.80
N LEU A 211 6.95 9.93 6.58
CA LEU A 211 5.80 9.68 7.47
C LEU A 211 5.71 10.66 8.64
N LEU A 212 6.86 11.09 9.18
CA LEU A 212 6.91 12.13 10.21
C LEU A 212 6.37 13.47 9.69
N LEU A 213 6.69 13.84 8.45
CA LEU A 213 6.14 15.04 7.80
C LEU A 213 4.62 14.96 7.61
N LEU A 214 4.07 13.76 7.44
CA LEU A 214 2.63 13.51 7.40
C LEU A 214 1.98 13.45 8.79
N GLY A 215 2.75 13.65 9.87
CA GLY A 215 2.23 13.70 11.24
C GLY A 215 1.94 12.34 11.86
N ILE A 216 2.65 11.28 11.46
CA ILE A 216 2.39 9.91 11.95
C ILE A 216 2.57 9.76 13.47
N GLN A 217 3.47 10.54 14.10
CA GLN A 217 3.80 10.35 15.51
C GLN A 217 2.61 10.60 16.45
N PRO A 218 1.91 11.76 16.40
CA PRO A 218 0.67 11.96 17.12
C PRO A 218 -0.38 10.88 16.83
N ILE A 219 -0.45 10.35 15.60
CA ILE A 219 -1.41 9.30 15.24
C ILE A 219 -1.08 8.01 15.99
N ILE A 220 0.18 7.59 15.98
CA ILE A 220 0.63 6.40 16.69
C ILE A 220 0.35 6.49 18.19
N ASP A 221 0.63 7.63 18.82
CA ASP A 221 0.37 7.81 20.25
C ASP A 221 -1.12 7.70 20.59
N LYS A 222 -2.00 8.11 19.66
CA LYS A 222 -3.46 7.89 19.76
C LYS A 222 -3.85 6.42 19.55
N LEU A 223 -3.23 5.71 18.60
CA LEU A 223 -3.58 4.31 18.31
C LEU A 223 -3.33 3.39 19.50
N ARG A 224 -2.31 3.70 20.33
CA ARG A 224 -2.00 2.97 21.57
C ARG A 224 -3.10 3.01 22.63
N THR A 225 -4.02 3.97 22.55
CA THR A 225 -5.14 4.07 23.50
C THR A 225 -6.31 3.17 23.12
N LEU A 226 -6.22 2.42 22.01
CA LEU A 226 -7.30 1.56 21.50
C LEU A 226 -7.26 0.12 22.03
N ASP A 227 -6.32 -0.23 22.92
CA ASP A 227 -6.15 -1.55 23.57
C ASP A 227 -6.27 -2.74 22.60
N ASN A 228 -5.63 -2.66 21.42
CA ASN A 228 -5.64 -3.73 20.43
C ASN A 228 -4.25 -4.32 20.24
N ALA A 229 -4.04 -5.54 20.73
CA ALA A 229 -2.76 -6.23 20.69
C ALA A 229 -2.13 -6.35 19.29
N THR A 230 -2.93 -6.50 18.23
CA THR A 230 -2.41 -6.59 16.85
C THR A 230 -1.96 -5.23 16.31
N LEU A 231 -2.69 -4.18 16.65
CA LEU A 231 -2.33 -2.80 16.34
C LEU A 231 -1.10 -2.38 17.15
N ASP A 232 -1.04 -2.71 18.43
CA ASP A 232 0.08 -2.41 19.33
C ASP A 232 1.38 -3.06 18.87
N ARG A 233 1.30 -4.32 18.41
CA ARG A 233 2.44 -5.01 17.80
C ARG A 233 2.93 -4.27 16.55
N SER A 234 2.01 -3.91 15.65
CA SER A 234 2.34 -3.20 14.41
C SER A 234 2.91 -1.79 14.68
N VAL A 235 2.33 -1.07 15.66
CA VAL A 235 2.83 0.22 16.14
C VAL A 235 4.23 0.12 16.73
N SER A 236 4.50 -0.93 17.51
CA SER A 236 5.80 -1.14 18.12
C SER A 236 6.89 -1.43 17.09
N GLU A 237 6.55 -2.15 16.02
CA GLU A 237 7.45 -2.38 14.87
C GLU A 237 7.70 -1.11 14.04
N ALA A 238 6.71 -0.23 13.88
CA ALA A 238 6.92 1.05 13.20
C ALA A 238 7.95 1.92 13.94
N GLN A 239 7.96 1.81 15.27
CA GLN A 239 8.80 2.59 16.19
C GLN A 239 10.09 1.88 16.63
N THR A 240 10.40 0.66 16.15
CA THR A 240 11.68 0.03 16.51
C THR A 240 12.82 0.96 16.11
N PRO A 241 13.61 1.46 17.08
CA PRO A 241 14.56 2.50 16.82
C PRO A 241 15.76 1.91 16.09
N ASP A 242 15.83 2.13 14.78
CA ASP A 242 17.11 2.06 14.05
C ASP A 242 18.14 3.06 14.62
N ILE A 243 17.67 4.01 15.44
CA ILE A 243 18.47 4.99 16.17
C ILE A 243 19.39 4.32 17.21
N LYS A 244 19.07 3.11 17.71
CA LYS A 244 19.99 2.39 18.61
C LYS A 244 21.28 1.95 17.92
N ASP A 245 21.25 1.78 16.60
CA ASP A 245 22.42 1.39 15.79
C ASP A 245 23.19 2.61 15.24
N LEU A 246 22.57 3.79 15.25
CA LEU A 246 23.23 5.07 14.90
C LEU A 246 24.07 5.65 16.04
N VAL A 247 23.97 5.10 17.25
CA VAL A 247 24.69 5.61 18.42
C VAL A 247 25.21 4.46 19.30
N PRO A 248 26.40 3.89 19.02
CA PRO A 248 27.01 2.92 19.93
C PRO A 248 27.51 3.55 21.24
N ASN A 249 27.73 4.88 21.30
CA ASN A 249 28.24 5.59 22.47
C ASN A 249 28.15 7.11 22.27
N THR A 250 26.96 7.71 22.36
CA THR A 250 26.87 9.15 22.59
C THR A 250 26.23 9.34 23.95
N VAL A 251 27.09 9.75 24.88
CA VAL A 251 26.78 10.45 26.12
C VAL A 251 25.37 11.02 26.08
N LEU A 252 24.48 10.43 26.89
CA LEU A 252 23.29 11.10 27.39
C LEU A 252 23.73 12.48 27.89
N PHE A 253 23.57 13.52 27.07
CA PHE A 253 23.44 14.84 27.67
C PHE A 253 22.12 14.77 28.44
N PRO A 254 22.15 14.92 29.77
CA PRO A 254 20.98 14.69 30.58
C PRO A 254 19.89 15.65 30.12
N LEU A 255 18.73 15.08 29.76
CA LEU A 255 17.48 15.83 29.71
C LEU A 255 17.31 16.48 31.08
N SER A 256 17.60 17.78 31.17
CA SER A 256 17.26 18.53 32.36
C SER A 256 15.73 18.70 32.38
N PRO A 257 15.06 18.42 33.50
CA PRO A 257 13.60 18.36 33.56
C PRO A 257 13.05 19.77 33.78
N ALA A 258 12.65 20.46 32.71
CA ALA A 258 11.57 21.46 32.70
C ALA A 258 11.54 22.17 31.34
N LEU A 259 10.48 21.96 30.54
CA LEU A 259 10.10 22.90 29.50
C LEU A 259 8.60 23.20 29.63
N SER A 260 8.32 24.32 30.30
CA SER A 260 7.00 24.91 30.47
C SER A 260 6.60 25.86 29.32
N HIS A 261 7.29 25.85 28.17
CA HIS A 261 7.03 26.77 27.04
C HIS A 261 7.19 26.09 25.67
N PRO A 262 6.49 26.56 24.61
CA PRO A 262 6.58 26.01 23.26
C PRO A 262 7.96 26.28 22.63
N PRO A 263 8.42 25.39 21.72
CA PRO A 263 9.76 25.46 21.15
C PRO A 263 9.97 26.77 20.37
N THR A 264 11.14 27.38 20.57
CA THR A 264 11.53 28.64 19.96
C THR A 264 12.20 28.43 18.60
N PHE A 265 12.36 29.49 17.80
CA PHE A 265 13.05 29.47 16.50
C PHE A 265 14.47 28.88 16.58
N SER A 266 15.10 28.92 17.76
CA SER A 266 16.42 28.30 18.00
C SER A 266 16.37 26.77 17.98
N ASP A 267 15.26 26.17 18.44
CA ASP A 267 15.08 24.71 18.50
C ASP A 267 14.85 24.12 17.10
N ILE A 268 14.15 24.86 16.24
CA ILE A 268 13.98 24.54 14.81
C ILE A 268 15.33 24.68 14.06
N LEU A 269 16.12 25.69 14.41
CA LEU A 269 17.46 25.90 13.86
C LEU A 269 18.46 24.81 14.28
N ILE A 270 18.29 24.18 15.44
CA ILE A 270 19.10 23.05 15.88
C ILE A 270 18.74 21.79 15.09
N SER A 271 17.45 21.50 14.83
CA SER A 271 17.04 20.41 13.93
C SER A 271 17.53 20.63 12.49
N LEU A 272 17.50 21.88 12.00
CA LEU A 272 18.08 22.24 10.70
C LEU A 272 19.62 22.20 10.70
N LYS A 273 20.30 22.50 11.82
CA LYS A 273 21.77 22.35 11.93
C LYS A 273 22.20 20.90 12.07
N VAL A 274 21.37 20.02 12.63
CA VAL A 274 21.59 18.57 12.59
C VAL A 274 21.44 18.07 11.14
N PHE A 275 20.43 18.54 10.41
CA PHE A 275 20.29 18.31 8.98
C PHE A 275 21.50 18.85 8.18
N GLU A 276 21.97 20.05 8.50
CA GLU A 276 23.16 20.66 7.87
C GLU A 276 24.46 19.96 8.28
N THR A 277 24.57 19.41 9.49
CA THR A 277 25.77 18.69 9.97
C THR A 277 25.84 17.28 9.39
N VAL A 278 24.70 16.60 9.26
CA VAL A 278 24.59 15.33 8.53
C VAL A 278 24.88 15.54 7.04
N MET A 279 24.43 16.66 6.46
CA MET A 279 24.79 17.05 5.10
C MET A 279 26.27 17.47 4.96
N ARG A 280 26.83 18.21 5.93
CA ARG A 280 28.23 18.70 5.91
C ARG A 280 29.27 17.61 6.15
N LEU A 281 28.98 16.63 7.01
CA LEU A 281 29.89 15.50 7.26
C LEU A 281 29.93 14.50 6.08
N ASN A 282 28.94 14.53 5.19
CA ASN A 282 28.94 13.79 3.92
C ASN A 282 29.27 14.65 2.68
N LEU A 283 29.68 15.91 2.86
CA LEU A 283 29.91 16.86 1.77
C LEU A 283 31.36 16.92 1.27
N GLN A 284 32.18 15.90 1.53
CA GLN A 284 33.53 15.89 0.95
C GLN A 284 33.86 14.79 -0.04
N LYS A 285 32.99 13.80 -0.32
CA LYS A 285 33.15 12.95 -1.52
C LYS A 285 31.81 12.48 -2.10
N ASP A 286 31.67 12.82 -3.38
CA ASP A 286 30.79 12.27 -4.41
C ASP A 286 29.44 12.94 -4.69
N LEU A 287 29.43 13.64 -5.84
CA LEU A 287 28.30 14.18 -6.62
C LEU A 287 27.20 13.15 -6.97
N THR A 288 27.37 11.89 -6.61
CA THR A 288 26.47 10.78 -6.95
C THR A 288 25.12 10.89 -6.27
N TRP A 289 25.02 11.48 -5.06
CA TRP A 289 23.78 11.52 -4.29
C TRP A 289 22.83 12.66 -4.66
N GLN A 290 23.36 13.82 -5.09
CA GLN A 290 22.52 14.88 -5.68
C GLN A 290 21.99 14.46 -7.05
N VAL A 291 22.81 13.75 -7.83
CA VAL A 291 22.36 13.06 -9.04
C VAL A 291 21.41 11.91 -8.70
N PHE A 292 21.52 11.26 -7.54
CA PHE A 292 20.59 10.20 -7.12
C PHE A 292 19.22 10.75 -6.76
N LEU A 293 19.11 11.80 -5.94
CA LEU A 293 17.83 12.44 -5.62
C LEU A 293 17.20 13.15 -6.81
N PHE A 294 18.01 13.76 -7.69
CA PHE A 294 17.55 14.35 -8.94
C PHE A 294 17.13 13.28 -9.96
N ASN A 295 17.87 12.18 -10.12
CA ASN A 295 17.48 11.08 -11.03
C ASN A 295 16.30 10.25 -10.49
N TYR A 296 16.13 10.13 -9.18
CA TYR A 296 15.03 9.35 -8.60
C TYR A 296 13.68 10.08 -8.67
N TYR A 297 13.70 11.42 -8.75
CA TYR A 297 12.50 12.26 -8.93
C TYR A 297 12.29 12.76 -10.37
N PHE A 298 13.31 12.79 -11.24
CA PHE A 298 13.21 13.30 -12.63
C PHE A 298 13.67 12.35 -13.76
N LEU A 299 14.15 11.13 -13.45
CA LEU A 299 14.57 10.13 -14.45
C LEU A 299 13.88 8.77 -14.21
N VAL A 300 12.55 8.79 -14.07
CA VAL A 300 11.76 7.82 -14.85
C VAL A 300 11.70 8.42 -16.26
N PRO A 301 12.49 7.95 -17.25
CA PRO A 301 12.19 8.34 -18.62
C PRO A 301 10.83 7.71 -18.99
N PRO A 302 9.93 8.41 -19.68
CA PRO A 302 8.98 7.71 -20.55
C PRO A 302 9.74 7.34 -21.84
N PRO A 303 9.43 6.24 -22.57
CA PRO A 303 8.81 4.98 -22.19
C PRO A 303 9.85 3.89 -21.82
#